data_AF-A0A7C6B4L5-F1
#
_entry.id   AF-A0A7C6B4L5-F1
#
_cell.length_a   1.000
_cell.length_b   1.000
_cell.length_c   1.000
_cell.angle_alpha   90.00
_cell.angle_beta   90.00
_cell.angle_gamma   90.00
#
_symmetry.space_group_name_H-M   'P 1'
#
loop_
_entity.id
_entity.type
_entity.pdbx_description
1 polymer ?
#
loop_
_entity_poly.entity_id
_entity_poly.type
_entity_poly.pdbx_seq_one_letter_code
_entity_poly.pdbx_strand_id
1 'polypeptide(L)'
;MKDRLFVGGGGENYATPQHLLLKYANRHGLIAGATGTGKTVTLQILAEGFSEAGVPVFLSDVKGDLAGLAKAGSPDFKLHDAFMKRAATIGFTDYGYDSFPVIFWDLFGQSGHPIRTTVAEMGPLLLARLLDLTEAQEGVLNIAFRVSDEEGLPLLDLKDLQSLLVWVGENAKELSLRYGNVSGASVGAIQRALLVLENQGGSRLFGEPAL
;
A
#
# COMPACT_ATOMS: atom_id res chain seq x y z
N MET A 1 -18.62 -22.61 -6.74
CA MET A 1 -17.92 -21.32 -6.70
C MET A 1 -18.67 -20.35 -7.60
N LYS A 2 -19.00 -19.13 -7.13
CA LYS A 2 -19.53 -18.08 -8.02
C LYS A 2 -18.46 -17.84 -9.11
N ASP A 3 -18.85 -17.79 -10.38
CA ASP A 3 -17.94 -17.56 -11.53
C ASP A 3 -17.93 -16.09 -12.00
N ARG A 4 -18.78 -15.27 -11.37
CA ARG A 4 -19.06 -13.90 -11.72
C ARG A 4 -19.41 -13.09 -10.48
N LEU A 5 -19.16 -11.79 -10.54
CA LEU A 5 -19.51 -10.80 -9.52
C LEU A 5 -20.56 -9.86 -10.08
N PHE A 6 -21.60 -9.55 -9.32
CA PHE A 6 -22.52 -8.47 -9.68
C PHE A 6 -21.78 -7.13 -9.58
N VAL A 7 -21.91 -6.26 -10.58
CA VAL A 7 -21.21 -4.96 -10.61
C VAL A 7 -22.14 -3.76 -10.76
N GLY A 8 -23.44 -3.99 -10.97
CA GLY A 8 -24.44 -2.93 -11.07
C GLY A 8 -25.49 -3.18 -12.14
N GLY A 9 -26.22 -2.13 -12.48
CA GLY A 9 -27.26 -2.14 -13.51
C GLY A 9 -26.85 -1.33 -14.73
N GLY A 10 -27.08 -1.89 -15.92
CA GLY A 10 -26.86 -1.26 -17.23
C GLY A 10 -28.15 -1.21 -18.05
N GLY A 11 -28.04 -0.82 -19.31
CA GLY A 11 -29.19 -0.68 -20.21
C GLY A 11 -30.13 0.47 -19.83
N GLU A 12 -31.34 0.48 -20.39
CA GLU A 12 -32.35 1.50 -20.10
C GLU A 12 -32.71 1.49 -18.61
N ASN A 13 -32.75 2.69 -18.00
CA ASN A 13 -33.06 2.88 -16.58
C ASN A 13 -32.17 2.07 -15.60
N TYR A 14 -31.00 1.58 -16.04
CA TYR A 14 -30.13 0.70 -15.27
C TYR A 14 -30.76 -0.65 -14.89
N ALA A 15 -31.79 -1.09 -15.61
CA ALA A 15 -32.58 -2.26 -15.24
C ALA A 15 -31.97 -3.61 -15.65
N THR A 16 -30.83 -3.61 -16.35
CA THR A 16 -30.17 -4.84 -16.83
C THR A 16 -29.00 -5.20 -15.92
N PRO A 17 -29.09 -6.27 -15.10
CA PRO A 17 -27.99 -6.72 -14.24
C PRO A 17 -26.68 -6.94 -15.02
N GLN A 18 -25.60 -6.34 -14.54
CA GLN A 18 -24.26 -6.47 -15.12
C GLN A 18 -23.38 -7.27 -14.17
N HIS A 19 -22.55 -8.13 -14.77
CA HIS A 19 -21.65 -9.00 -14.03
C HIS A 19 -20.23 -8.94 -14.60
N LEU A 20 -19.23 -8.92 -13.71
CA LEU A 20 -17.84 -9.14 -14.05
C LEU A 20 -17.55 -10.64 -13.94
N LEU A 21 -17.13 -11.26 -15.03
CA LEU A 21 -16.65 -12.65 -15.00
C LEU A 21 -15.30 -12.69 -14.28
N LEU A 22 -15.17 -13.52 -13.24
CA LEU A 22 -13.97 -13.56 -12.40
C LEU A 22 -12.71 -13.88 -13.20
N LYS A 23 -12.81 -14.73 -14.23
CA LYS A 23 -11.69 -15.04 -15.14
C LYS A 23 -11.11 -13.82 -15.89
N TYR A 24 -11.82 -12.70 -15.90
CA TYR A 24 -11.38 -11.44 -16.51
C TYR A 24 -11.09 -10.34 -15.48
N ALA A 25 -11.20 -10.63 -14.18
CA ALA A 25 -10.89 -9.69 -13.11
C ALA A 25 -9.38 -9.42 -12.96
N ASN A 26 -8.53 -10.20 -13.61
CA ASN A 26 -7.08 -9.96 -13.71
C ASN A 26 -6.70 -8.87 -14.73
N ARG A 27 -7.69 -8.19 -15.33
CA ARG A 27 -7.47 -7.06 -16.23
C ARG A 27 -7.69 -5.75 -15.51
N HIS A 28 -6.96 -4.71 -15.91
CA HIS A 28 -7.15 -3.37 -15.40
C HIS A 28 -8.53 -2.82 -15.79
N GLY A 29 -9.14 -2.07 -14.87
CA GLY A 29 -10.43 -1.41 -15.06
C GLY A 29 -10.41 0.00 -14.47
N LEU A 30 -11.36 0.82 -14.89
CA LEU A 30 -11.53 2.19 -14.43
C LEU A 30 -12.97 2.41 -13.96
N ILE A 31 -13.14 2.82 -12.70
CA ILE A 31 -14.42 3.30 -12.16
C ILE A 31 -14.39 4.82 -12.17
N ALA A 32 -15.11 5.42 -13.10
CA ALA A 32 -15.19 6.87 -13.26
C ALA A 32 -16.63 7.38 -13.06
N GLY A 33 -16.75 8.62 -12.62
CA GLY A 33 -18.03 9.29 -12.37
C GLY A 33 -17.85 10.57 -11.57
N ALA A 34 -18.83 11.46 -11.61
CA ALA A 34 -18.80 12.70 -10.83
C ALA A 34 -18.84 12.41 -9.31
N THR A 35 -18.62 13.43 -8.48
CA THR A 35 -18.79 13.30 -7.03
C THR A 35 -20.24 12.93 -6.71
N GLY A 36 -20.43 11.99 -5.79
CA GLY A 36 -21.77 11.53 -5.39
C GLY A 36 -22.43 10.51 -6.32
N THR A 37 -21.79 10.08 -7.42
CA THR A 37 -22.39 9.11 -8.37
C THR A 37 -22.15 7.63 -7.99
N GLY A 38 -21.81 7.34 -6.73
CA GLY A 38 -21.68 5.95 -6.25
C GLY A 38 -20.37 5.24 -6.59
N LYS A 39 -19.27 5.96 -6.88
CA LYS A 39 -17.94 5.35 -7.09
C LYS A 39 -17.51 4.48 -5.90
N THR A 40 -17.61 5.01 -4.68
CA THR A 40 -17.27 4.29 -3.45
C THR A 40 -18.16 3.06 -3.26
N VAL A 41 -19.47 3.18 -3.46
CA VAL A 41 -20.41 2.05 -3.37
C VAL A 41 -20.06 0.96 -4.38
N THR A 42 -19.69 1.33 -5.61
CA THR A 42 -19.26 0.36 -6.63
C THR A 42 -17.96 -0.34 -6.22
N LEU A 43 -17.02 0.41 -5.63
CA LEU A 43 -15.77 -0.16 -5.12
C LEU A 43 -16.01 -1.11 -3.94
N GLN A 44 -16.96 -0.80 -3.05
CA GLN A 44 -17.38 -1.67 -1.94
C GLN A 44 -17.97 -2.98 -2.47
N ILE A 45 -18.94 -2.92 -3.39
CA ILE A 45 -19.54 -4.13 -4.01
C ILE A 45 -18.47 -5.03 -4.64
N LEU A 46 -17.49 -4.44 -5.33
CA LEU A 46 -16.38 -5.20 -5.91
C LEU A 46 -15.50 -5.84 -4.83
N ALA A 47 -15.12 -5.08 -3.81
CA ALA A 47 -14.28 -5.57 -2.71
C ALA A 47 -14.95 -6.72 -1.94
N GLU A 48 -16.23 -6.56 -1.61
CA GLU A 48 -17.09 -7.57 -0.98
C GLU A 48 -17.18 -8.82 -1.87
N GLY A 49 -17.51 -8.65 -3.15
CA GLY A 49 -17.63 -9.76 -4.10
C GLY A 49 -16.33 -10.53 -4.31
N PHE A 50 -15.18 -9.84 -4.39
CA PHE A 50 -13.87 -10.50 -4.46
C PHE A 50 -13.54 -11.26 -3.17
N SER A 51 -13.79 -10.65 -2.00
CA SER A 51 -13.59 -11.29 -0.71
C SER A 51 -14.44 -12.55 -0.55
N GLU A 52 -15.72 -12.50 -0.92
CA GLU A 52 -16.63 -13.66 -1.00
C GLU A 52 -16.12 -14.77 -1.93
N ALA A 53 -15.47 -14.39 -3.04
CA ALA A 53 -14.87 -15.32 -3.98
C ALA A 53 -13.52 -15.90 -3.49
N GLY A 54 -13.06 -15.51 -2.29
CA GLY A 54 -11.77 -15.93 -1.74
C GLY A 54 -10.56 -15.20 -2.34
N VAL A 55 -10.78 -14.05 -2.98
CA VAL A 55 -9.73 -13.22 -3.57
C VAL A 55 -9.36 -12.10 -2.59
N PRO A 56 -8.11 -12.04 -2.10
CA PRO A 56 -7.66 -10.93 -1.26
C PRO A 56 -7.73 -9.59 -2.00
N VAL A 57 -8.26 -8.57 -1.33
CA VAL A 57 -8.42 -7.22 -1.91
C VAL A 57 -7.58 -6.23 -1.11
N PHE A 58 -6.75 -5.46 -1.81
CA PHE A 58 -6.00 -4.35 -1.25
C PHE A 58 -6.51 -3.03 -1.83
N LEU A 59 -6.82 -2.07 -0.95
CA LEU A 59 -7.43 -0.80 -1.33
C LEU A 59 -6.71 0.36 -0.61
N SER A 60 -6.44 1.43 -1.34
CA SER A 60 -6.02 2.71 -0.76
C SER A 60 -7.26 3.55 -0.45
N ASP A 61 -7.59 3.71 0.83
CA ASP A 61 -8.74 4.50 1.26
C ASP A 61 -8.33 5.90 1.72
N VAL A 62 -8.16 6.80 0.75
CA VAL A 62 -7.73 8.18 1.02
C VAL A 62 -8.80 8.99 1.78
N LYS A 63 -10.08 8.61 1.68
CA LYS A 63 -11.21 9.37 2.25
C LYS A 63 -11.77 8.77 3.53
N GLY A 64 -11.44 7.51 3.85
CA GLY A 64 -12.02 6.78 4.97
C GLY A 64 -13.43 6.25 4.69
N ASP A 65 -13.88 6.28 3.43
CA ASP A 65 -15.24 5.92 3.06
C ASP A 65 -15.44 4.39 2.91
N LEU A 66 -14.38 3.59 3.02
CA LEU A 66 -14.41 2.13 2.89
C LEU A 66 -14.37 1.40 4.25
N ALA A 67 -14.17 2.12 5.35
CA ALA A 67 -14.12 1.52 6.70
C ALA A 67 -15.42 0.80 7.11
N GLY A 68 -16.55 1.15 6.47
CA GLY A 68 -17.83 0.48 6.68
C GLY A 68 -17.82 -1.02 6.34
N LEU A 69 -16.92 -1.50 5.48
CA LEU A 69 -16.82 -2.91 5.09
C LEU A 69 -16.59 -3.87 6.28
N ALA A 70 -16.02 -3.37 7.37
CA ALA A 70 -15.73 -4.17 8.57
C ALA A 70 -16.97 -4.48 9.43
N LYS A 71 -18.11 -3.84 9.18
CA LYS A 71 -19.34 -4.03 9.97
C LYS A 71 -20.56 -4.13 9.07
N ALA A 72 -21.42 -5.10 9.36
CA ALA A 72 -22.70 -5.22 8.70
C ALA A 72 -23.57 -3.96 8.93
N GLY A 73 -24.27 -3.54 7.87
CA GLY A 73 -25.34 -2.55 7.97
C GLY A 73 -26.56 -3.08 8.73
N SER A 74 -27.58 -2.24 8.89
CA SER A 74 -28.83 -2.60 9.55
C SER A 74 -30.05 -2.13 8.76
N PRO A 75 -31.15 -2.91 8.70
CA PRO A 75 -32.44 -2.46 8.20
C PRO A 75 -33.02 -1.25 8.94
N ASP A 76 -32.63 -1.03 10.20
CA ASP A 76 -33.08 0.12 11.00
C ASP A 76 -32.37 1.43 10.61
N PHE A 77 -31.37 1.37 9.73
CA PHE A 77 -30.64 2.54 9.30
C PHE A 77 -31.44 3.37 8.28
N LYS A 78 -31.40 4.70 8.39
CA LYS A 78 -32.19 5.65 7.57
C LYS A 78 -32.06 5.52 6.04
N LEU A 79 -31.02 4.84 5.54
CA LEU A 79 -30.81 4.62 4.09
C LEU A 79 -31.29 3.26 3.60
N HIS A 80 -31.86 2.41 4.47
CA HIS A 80 -32.32 1.07 4.11
C HIS A 80 -33.25 1.08 2.90
N ASP A 81 -34.33 1.87 2.95
CA ASP A 81 -35.31 1.93 1.86
C ASP A 81 -34.69 2.39 0.53
N ALA A 82 -33.75 3.33 0.58
CA ALA A 82 -33.04 3.81 -0.60
C ALA A 82 -32.17 2.71 -1.23
N PHE A 83 -31.48 1.91 -0.41
CA PHE A 83 -30.68 0.78 -0.87
C PHE A 83 -31.56 -0.34 -1.43
N MET A 84 -32.66 -0.71 -0.75
CA MET A 84 -33.59 -1.72 -1.24
C MET A 84 -34.22 -1.33 -2.57
N LYS A 85 -34.65 -0.06 -2.72
CA LYS A 85 -35.18 0.46 -3.99
C LYS A 85 -34.13 0.43 -5.10
N ARG A 86 -32.88 0.79 -4.80
CA ARG A 86 -31.80 0.74 -5.79
C ARG A 86 -31.48 -0.69 -6.18
N ALA A 87 -31.35 -1.60 -5.22
CA ALA A 87 -31.12 -3.03 -5.45
C ALA A 87 -32.20 -3.63 -6.35
N ALA A 88 -33.48 -3.35 -6.08
CA ALA A 88 -34.58 -3.76 -6.93
C ALA A 88 -34.49 -3.19 -8.36
N THR A 89 -34.09 -1.92 -8.50
CA THR A 89 -33.94 -1.26 -9.82
C THR A 89 -32.87 -1.93 -10.67
N ILE A 90 -31.74 -2.30 -10.07
CA ILE A 90 -30.59 -2.87 -10.79
C ILE A 90 -30.62 -4.41 -10.85
N GLY A 91 -31.67 -5.03 -10.29
CA GLY A 91 -31.83 -6.48 -10.21
C GLY A 91 -30.83 -7.18 -9.29
N PHE A 92 -30.37 -6.50 -8.22
CA PHE A 92 -29.52 -7.10 -7.20
C PHE A 92 -30.40 -7.84 -6.17
N THR A 93 -30.82 -9.06 -6.51
CA THR A 93 -31.87 -9.80 -5.80
C THR A 93 -31.44 -10.43 -4.47
N ASP A 94 -30.15 -10.65 -4.28
CA ASP A 94 -29.53 -11.24 -3.09
C ASP A 94 -28.85 -10.19 -2.20
N TYR A 95 -29.20 -8.91 -2.37
CA TYR A 95 -28.68 -7.83 -1.54
C TYR A 95 -29.05 -8.05 -0.06
N GLY A 96 -28.03 -8.05 0.79
CA GLY A 96 -28.14 -8.14 2.25
C GLY A 96 -27.05 -7.34 2.94
N TYR A 97 -27.13 -7.22 4.25
CA TYR A 97 -26.07 -6.61 5.06
C TYR A 97 -25.18 -7.69 5.64
N ASP A 98 -23.89 -7.64 5.31
CA ASP A 98 -22.89 -8.58 5.83
C ASP A 98 -21.63 -7.82 6.28
N SER A 99 -20.77 -8.50 7.03
CA SER A 99 -19.47 -7.99 7.46
C SER A 99 -18.35 -8.78 6.82
N PHE A 100 -17.28 -8.09 6.43
CA PHE A 100 -16.14 -8.70 5.76
C PHE A 100 -14.88 -8.66 6.64
N PRO A 101 -13.97 -9.65 6.50
CA PRO A 101 -12.68 -9.59 7.17
C PRO A 101 -11.87 -8.43 6.59
N VAL A 102 -11.64 -7.41 7.43
CA VAL A 102 -10.91 -6.21 7.04
C VAL A 102 -9.80 -5.95 8.05
N ILE A 103 -8.60 -5.67 7.55
CA ILE A 103 -7.48 -5.15 8.35
C ILE A 103 -7.20 -3.75 7.83
N PHE A 104 -7.32 -2.75 8.71
CA PHE A 104 -6.94 -1.38 8.39
C PHE A 104 -5.44 -1.24 8.56
N TRP A 105 -4.74 -0.92 7.47
CA TRP A 105 -3.34 -0.57 7.53
C TRP A 105 -3.17 0.93 7.70
N ASP A 106 -2.31 1.32 8.63
CA ASP A 106 -2.03 2.71 8.96
C ASP A 106 -0.53 2.97 8.86
N LEU A 107 -0.16 3.87 7.95
CA LEU A 107 1.23 4.29 7.74
C LEU A 107 1.81 4.99 8.98
N PHE A 108 0.98 5.66 9.78
CA PHE A 108 1.42 6.36 10.98
C PHE A 108 1.21 5.53 12.26
N GLY A 109 0.53 4.38 12.16
CA GLY A 109 0.29 3.46 13.26
C GLY A 109 -0.58 4.03 14.40
N GLN A 110 -1.48 4.96 14.11
CA GLN A 110 -2.34 5.62 15.11
C GLN A 110 -3.71 4.95 15.27
N SER A 111 -4.34 4.55 14.16
CA SER A 111 -5.73 4.09 14.11
C SER A 111 -5.92 2.73 13.46
N GLY A 112 -4.82 2.09 13.04
CA GLY A 112 -4.84 0.79 12.36
C GLY A 112 -3.57 -0.02 12.63
N HIS A 113 -3.47 -1.16 11.95
CA HIS A 113 -2.28 -2.00 11.96
C HIS A 113 -1.10 -1.22 11.35
N PRO A 114 0.02 -1.05 12.07
CA PRO A 114 1.12 -0.23 11.60
C PRO A 114 1.77 -0.87 10.37
N ILE A 115 1.93 -0.09 9.30
CA ILE A 115 2.75 -0.53 8.16
C ILE A 115 4.21 -0.37 8.52
N ARG A 116 4.97 -1.48 8.47
CA ARG A 116 6.40 -1.50 8.76
C ARG A 116 7.15 -2.36 7.75
N THR A 117 8.41 -2.03 7.52
CA THR A 117 9.34 -2.77 6.68
C THR A 117 10.76 -2.56 7.20
N THR A 118 11.70 -3.42 6.85
CA THR A 118 13.12 -3.18 7.19
C THR A 118 13.83 -2.35 6.11
N VAL A 119 14.95 -1.73 6.48
CA VAL A 119 15.84 -1.10 5.50
C VAL A 119 16.33 -2.11 4.46
N ALA A 120 16.60 -3.35 4.89
CA ALA A 120 16.99 -4.45 4.03
C ALA A 120 15.91 -4.79 2.98
N GLU A 121 14.64 -4.91 3.39
CA GLU A 121 13.52 -5.20 2.47
C GLU A 121 13.26 -4.10 1.45
N MET A 122 13.39 -2.82 1.87
CA MET A 122 13.25 -1.69 0.96
C MET A 122 14.39 -1.67 -0.07
N GLY A 123 15.60 -1.97 0.38
CA GLY A 123 16.79 -2.04 -0.48
C GLY A 123 17.29 -0.68 -0.97
N PRO A 124 18.48 -0.66 -1.60
CA PRO A 124 19.16 0.58 -1.97
C PRO A 124 18.42 1.37 -3.06
N LEU A 125 17.79 0.68 -4.03
CA LEU A 125 17.10 1.34 -5.15
C LEU A 125 15.87 2.13 -4.71
N LEU A 126 14.99 1.52 -3.90
CA LEU A 126 13.77 2.22 -3.44
C LEU A 126 14.12 3.30 -2.43
N LEU A 127 15.11 3.08 -1.55
CA LEU A 127 15.60 4.12 -0.64
C LEU A 127 16.23 5.28 -1.40
N ALA A 128 17.02 5.03 -2.45
CA ALA A 128 17.58 6.09 -3.27
C ALA A 128 16.50 6.97 -3.89
N ARG A 129 15.43 6.37 -4.41
CA ARG A 129 14.28 7.11 -4.95
C ARG A 129 13.50 7.86 -3.86
N LEU A 130 13.29 7.23 -2.71
CA LEU A 130 12.58 7.84 -1.57
C LEU A 130 13.30 9.09 -1.06
N LEU A 131 14.64 9.02 -1.02
CA LEU A 131 15.51 10.09 -0.54
C LEU A 131 15.92 11.08 -1.63
N ASP A 132 15.43 10.91 -2.86
CA ASP A 132 15.78 11.72 -4.05
C ASP A 132 17.31 11.83 -4.25
N LEU A 133 18.00 10.69 -4.16
CA LEU A 133 19.45 10.61 -4.29
C LEU A 133 19.90 10.76 -5.75
N THR A 134 21.05 11.40 -5.92
CA THR A 134 21.74 11.42 -7.22
C THR A 134 22.34 10.05 -7.54
N GLU A 135 22.67 9.79 -8.81
CA GLU A 135 23.30 8.52 -9.24
C GLU A 135 24.58 8.20 -8.44
N ALA A 136 25.40 9.22 -8.13
CA ALA A 136 26.61 9.04 -7.33
C ALA A 136 26.32 8.71 -5.85
N GLN A 137 25.19 9.20 -5.31
CA GLN A 137 24.76 8.88 -3.94
C GLN A 137 24.11 7.50 -3.89
N GLU A 138 23.28 7.15 -4.88
CA GLU A 138 22.74 5.81 -5.06
C GLU A 138 23.86 4.77 -5.20
N GLY A 139 24.94 5.08 -5.94
CA GLY A 139 26.12 4.22 -6.03
C GLY A 139 26.76 3.94 -4.67
N VAL A 140 26.94 4.97 -3.84
CA VAL A 140 27.45 4.80 -2.47
C VAL A 140 26.50 4.00 -1.59
N LEU A 141 25.18 4.21 -1.73
CA LEU A 141 24.19 3.45 -0.99
C LEU A 141 24.21 1.96 -1.39
N ASN A 142 24.34 1.65 -2.68
CA ASN A 142 24.50 0.27 -3.16
C ASN A 142 25.77 -0.39 -2.60
N ILE A 143 26.89 0.34 -2.53
CA ILE A 143 28.12 -0.16 -1.91
C ILE A 143 27.89 -0.47 -0.42
N ALA A 144 27.21 0.42 0.31
CA ALA A 144 26.89 0.18 1.71
C ALA A 144 26.07 -1.10 1.89
N PHE A 145 24.98 -1.27 1.13
CA PHE A 145 24.18 -2.49 1.18
C PHE A 145 24.99 -3.74 0.84
N ARG A 146 25.86 -3.66 -0.17
CA ARG A 146 26.73 -4.78 -0.56
C ARG A 146 27.69 -5.19 0.56
N VAL A 147 28.28 -4.21 1.25
CA VAL A 147 29.12 -4.46 2.43
C VAL A 147 28.29 -5.12 3.53
N SER A 148 27.08 -4.62 3.79
CA SER A 148 26.19 -5.18 4.80
C SER A 148 25.90 -6.66 4.56
N ASP A 149 25.59 -7.03 3.31
CA ASP A 149 25.31 -8.40 2.91
C ASP A 149 26.54 -9.32 3.05
N GLU A 150 27.73 -8.84 2.68
CA GLU A 150 28.97 -9.63 2.75
C GLU A 150 29.46 -9.83 4.19
N GLU A 151 29.27 -8.84 5.05
CA GLU A 151 29.67 -8.88 6.47
C GLU A 151 28.57 -9.45 7.39
N GLY A 152 27.40 -9.79 6.82
CA GLY A 152 26.27 -10.34 7.57
C GLY A 152 25.70 -9.36 8.60
N LEU A 153 25.70 -8.07 8.28
CA LEU A 153 25.17 -6.99 9.11
C LEU A 153 23.70 -6.74 8.75
N PRO A 154 22.73 -7.10 9.61
CA PRO A 154 21.33 -6.84 9.32
C PRO A 154 21.03 -5.33 9.34
N LEU A 155 20.32 -4.85 8.32
CA LEU A 155 19.83 -3.47 8.26
C LEU A 155 18.33 -3.44 8.55
N LEU A 156 17.98 -3.23 9.81
CA LEU A 156 16.58 -3.26 10.24
C LEU A 156 15.98 -1.87 10.18
N ASP A 157 16.65 -0.88 10.77
CA ASP A 157 16.15 0.48 10.91
C ASP A 157 17.08 1.56 10.32
N LEU A 158 16.65 2.82 10.42
CA LEU A 158 17.42 3.95 9.91
C LEU A 158 18.75 4.16 10.65
N LYS A 159 18.86 3.77 11.92
CA LYS A 159 20.08 3.93 12.72
C LYS A 159 21.14 2.92 12.31
N ASP A 160 20.73 1.71 11.96
CA ASP A 160 21.63 0.70 11.38
C ASP A 160 22.26 1.23 10.09
N LEU A 161 21.43 1.77 9.18
CA LEU A 161 21.90 2.35 7.92
C LEU A 161 22.80 3.57 8.16
N GLN A 162 22.43 4.47 9.07
CA GLN A 162 23.26 5.62 9.44
C GLN A 162 24.62 5.15 9.97
N SER A 163 24.65 4.14 10.84
CA SER A 163 25.89 3.59 11.41
C SER A 163 26.77 2.95 10.34
N LEU A 164 26.17 2.17 9.43
CA LEU A 164 26.87 1.59 8.30
C LEU A 164 27.45 2.66 7.37
N LEU A 165 26.71 3.73 7.07
CA LEU A 165 27.19 4.82 6.23
C LEU A 165 28.36 5.58 6.87
N VAL A 166 28.36 5.75 8.20
CA VAL A 166 29.53 6.30 8.92
C VAL A 166 30.75 5.39 8.71
N TRP A 167 30.59 4.09 8.95
CA TRP A 167 31.66 3.12 8.76
C TRP A 167 32.17 3.07 7.33
N VAL A 168 31.28 3.11 6.33
CA VAL A 168 31.63 3.17 4.90
C VAL A 168 32.42 4.44 4.59
N GLY A 169 32.07 5.58 5.21
CA GLY A 169 32.80 6.82 5.08
C GLY A 169 34.21 6.76 5.68
N GLU A 170 34.36 6.17 6.87
CA GLU A 170 35.66 5.99 7.55
C GLU A 170 36.58 5.05 6.78
N ASN A 171 36.02 4.02 6.14
CA ASN A 171 36.74 3.00 5.37
C ASN A 171 36.73 3.26 3.86
N ALA A 172 36.37 4.48 3.43
CA ALA A 172 36.12 4.81 2.03
C ALA A 172 37.31 4.51 1.10
N LYS A 173 38.57 4.63 1.58
CA LYS A 173 39.76 4.36 0.76
C LYS A 173 39.85 2.89 0.34
N GLU A 174 39.62 1.97 1.28
CA GLU A 174 39.67 0.53 1.03
C GLU A 174 38.48 0.09 0.20
N LEU A 175 37.28 0.54 0.56
CA LEU A 175 36.06 0.24 -0.18
C LEU A 175 36.11 0.78 -1.61
N SER A 176 36.71 1.95 -1.82
CA SER A 176 36.84 2.54 -3.16
C SER A 176 37.69 1.73 -4.11
N LEU A 177 38.71 1.03 -3.59
CA LEU A 177 39.54 0.14 -4.38
C LEU A 177 38.78 -1.13 -4.79
N ARG A 178 37.85 -1.60 -3.96
CA ARG A 178 37.14 -2.87 -4.16
C ARG A 178 35.83 -2.72 -4.93
N TYR A 179 35.04 -1.68 -4.65
CA TYR A 179 33.67 -1.52 -5.16
C TYR A 179 33.45 -0.26 -5.99
N GLY A 180 34.43 0.63 -6.08
CA GLY A 180 34.31 1.91 -6.76
C GLY A 180 34.11 3.09 -5.82
N ASN A 181 34.17 4.31 -6.36
CA ASN A 181 34.38 5.53 -5.59
C ASN A 181 33.33 5.79 -4.49
N VAL A 182 33.78 5.86 -3.24
CA VAL A 182 32.99 6.28 -2.08
C VAL A 182 33.43 7.69 -1.67
N SER A 183 32.64 8.70 -2.05
CA SER A 183 32.94 10.08 -1.68
C SER A 183 32.31 10.46 -0.33
N GLY A 184 33.08 11.12 0.55
CA GLY A 184 32.55 11.64 1.81
C GLY A 184 31.42 12.66 1.63
N ALA A 185 31.41 13.37 0.50
CA ALA A 185 30.32 14.28 0.13
C ALA A 185 28.99 13.53 -0.11
N SER A 186 29.03 12.38 -0.81
CA SER A 186 27.88 11.52 -1.02
C SER A 186 27.38 10.93 0.29
N VAL A 187 28.28 10.36 1.11
CA VAL A 187 27.93 9.82 2.44
C VAL A 187 27.24 10.89 3.29
N GLY A 188 27.82 12.09 3.38
CA GLY A 188 27.23 13.19 4.13
C GLY A 188 25.89 13.68 3.59
N ALA A 189 25.66 13.61 2.28
CA ALA A 189 24.37 13.95 1.67
C ALA A 189 23.29 12.92 2.05
N ILE A 190 23.59 11.63 1.97
CA ILE A 190 22.68 10.56 2.35
C ILE A 190 22.33 10.66 3.83
N GLN A 191 23.32 10.89 4.70
CA GLN A 191 23.11 11.10 6.14
C GLN A 191 22.12 12.24 6.43
N ARG A 192 22.26 13.38 5.74
CA ARG A 192 21.31 14.50 5.89
C ARG A 192 19.90 14.14 5.41
N ALA A 193 19.78 13.41 4.31
CA ALA A 193 18.48 12.95 3.81
C ALA A 193 17.79 12.00 4.80
N LEU A 194 18.54 11.07 5.39
CA LEU A 194 18.06 10.16 6.43
C LEU A 194 17.60 10.91 7.68
N LEU A 195 18.33 11.94 8.12
CA LEU A 195 17.92 12.79 9.25
C LEU A 195 16.61 13.53 8.98
N VAL A 196 16.41 14.02 7.75
CA VAL A 196 15.14 14.66 7.36
C VAL A 196 13.99 13.66 7.40
N LEU A 197 14.19 12.46 6.87
CA LEU A 197 13.19 11.38 6.89
C LEU A 197 12.83 10.97 8.33
N GLU A 198 13.83 10.85 9.21
CA GLU A 198 13.63 10.53 10.62
C GLU A 198 12.80 11.62 11.34
N ASN A 199 13.11 12.89 11.10
CA ASN A 199 12.34 14.02 11.64
C ASN A 199 10.88 14.05 11.16
N GLN A 200 10.61 13.53 9.97
CA GLN A 200 9.25 13.38 9.44
C GLN A 200 8.54 12.12 9.98
N GLY A 201 9.20 11.35 10.84
CA GLY A 201 8.65 10.16 11.48
C GLY A 201 8.89 8.86 10.72
N GLY A 202 9.84 8.85 9.77
CA GLY A 202 10.23 7.63 9.05
C GLY A 202 10.74 6.50 9.96
N SER A 203 11.20 6.83 11.17
CA SER A 203 11.57 5.85 12.20
C SER A 203 10.41 4.93 12.63
N ARG A 204 9.15 5.32 12.40
CA ARG A 204 7.99 4.44 12.66
C ARG A 204 7.75 3.42 11.55
N LEU A 205 8.23 3.70 10.34
CA LEU A 205 8.09 2.82 9.17
C LEU A 205 9.18 1.74 9.15
N PHE A 206 10.42 2.08 9.50
CA PHE A 206 11.55 1.16 9.42
C PHE A 206 11.79 0.37 10.71
N GLY A 207 11.87 -0.96 10.61
CA GLY A 207 12.23 -1.88 11.69
C GLY A 207 11.23 -3.03 11.86
N GLU A 208 11.49 -3.90 12.84
CA GLU A 208 10.73 -5.13 13.05
C GLU A 208 9.56 -5.00 14.06
N PRO A 209 8.47 -5.79 13.92
CA PRO A 209 8.24 -6.76 12.83
C PRO A 209 7.89 -6.05 11.52
N ALA A 210 8.47 -6.52 10.42
CA ALA A 210 8.02 -6.15 9.08
C ALA A 210 6.69 -6.85 8.75
N LEU A 211 5.91 -6.24 7.85
CA LEU A 211 4.63 -6.77 7.35
C LEU A 211 4.78 -8.01 6.48
#